data_AF-A0AAD9WR31-F1
#
_entry.id   AF-A0AAD9WR31-F1
#
_cell.length_a   1.000
_cell.length_b   1.000
_cell.length_c   1.000
_cell.angle_alpha   90.00
_cell.angle_beta   90.00
_cell.angle_gamma   90.00
#
_symmetry.space_group_name_H-M   'P 1'
#
loop_
_entity.id
_entity.type
_entity.pdbx_description
1 polymer ?
#
loop_
_entity_poly.entity_id
_entity_poly.type
_entity_poly.pdbx_seq_one_letter_code
_entity_poly.pdbx_strand_id
1 'polypeptide(L)'
;MENEPKSLESVTNSSAVVVNPLTHKYSTLVSINVATQVPIRLTISKYMSWKIQFTSLFTGYDILGYIDVTLRFPRLVIKKNGQDQVNPAYSLWIRQDKLILSAIIASLTETMVSFIRLCETSKAVRDKLESTYGKPSRSYYGSQVITEEDHQRKQEHQRVYISCQKHC
;
A
#
# COMPACT_ATOMS: atom_id res chain seq x y z
N MET A 1 30.52 41.05 53.39
CA MET A 1 31.01 39.74 52.90
C MET A 1 29.92 38.75 53.27
N GLU A 2 29.17 38.12 52.38
CA GLU A 2 29.26 37.88 50.94
C GLU A 2 27.85 37.47 50.44
N ASN A 3 27.68 37.36 49.13
CA ASN A 3 26.43 37.42 48.35
C ASN A 3 25.48 36.19 48.45
N GLU A 4 24.20 36.39 48.04
CA GLU A 4 23.22 35.38 47.53
C GLU A 4 23.76 34.69 46.23
N PRO A 5 23.15 33.63 45.60
CA PRO A 5 21.78 33.09 45.78
C PRO A 5 21.55 31.55 45.64
N LYS A 6 20.30 31.17 45.97
CA LYS A 6 19.41 30.07 45.52
C LYS A 6 19.97 28.88 44.71
N SER A 7 19.62 27.67 45.15
CA SER A 7 19.44 26.49 44.28
C SER A 7 18.04 25.87 44.47
N LEU A 8 17.45 25.46 43.34
CA LEU A 8 16.09 24.99 43.15
C LEU A 8 16.19 23.68 42.36
N GLU A 9 15.92 22.52 42.97
CA GLU A 9 15.81 21.21 42.31
C GLU A 9 14.87 20.33 43.14
N SER A 10 14.00 19.45 42.63
CA SER A 10 13.44 19.22 41.31
C SER A 10 12.18 18.36 41.55
N VAL A 11 11.00 18.79 41.08
CA VAL A 11 9.81 17.94 41.07
C VAL A 11 9.76 17.27 39.70
N THR A 12 10.19 16.00 39.64
CA THR A 12 10.11 15.15 38.46
C THR A 12 8.67 14.69 38.24
N ASN A 13 7.85 15.55 37.63
CA ASN A 13 6.56 15.12 37.09
C ASN A 13 6.79 14.38 35.76
N SER A 14 6.93 13.06 35.87
CA SER A 14 6.91 12.11 34.77
C SER A 14 5.59 12.22 34.02
N SER A 15 5.57 13.01 32.94
CA SER A 15 4.45 13.06 32.01
C SER A 15 4.66 11.97 30.97
N ALA A 16 3.91 10.86 31.13
CA ALA A 16 3.79 9.83 30.12
C ALA A 16 3.34 10.49 28.79
N VAL A 17 4.20 10.41 27.78
CA VAL A 17 3.89 10.90 26.43
C VAL A 17 2.77 10.03 25.87
N VAL A 18 1.57 10.58 25.77
CA VAL A 18 0.45 9.97 25.04
C VAL A 18 0.82 9.97 23.55
N VAL A 19 1.40 8.87 23.07
CA VAL A 19 1.69 8.67 21.65
C VAL A 19 0.35 8.45 20.93
N ASN A 20 -0.09 9.45 20.18
CA ASN A 20 -1.27 9.36 19.33
C ASN A 20 -0.99 8.33 18.20
N PRO A 21 -1.77 7.25 18.02
CA PRO A 21 -1.43 6.14 17.11
C PRO A 21 -1.38 6.47 15.61
N LEU A 22 -1.71 7.70 15.20
CA LEU A 22 -1.61 8.16 13.81
C LEU A 22 -0.21 8.66 13.41
N THR A 23 0.72 8.85 14.35
CA THR A 23 2.07 9.36 14.06
C THR A 23 3.10 8.28 13.73
N HIS A 24 2.78 7.00 13.94
CA HIS A 24 3.74 5.90 13.77
C HIS A 24 3.89 5.41 12.31
N LYS A 25 3.02 5.81 11.38
CA LYS A 25 3.11 5.35 9.97
C LYS A 25 4.11 6.12 9.11
N TYR A 26 4.69 7.20 9.63
CA TYR A 26 5.62 8.07 8.89
C TYR A 26 7.03 8.07 9.50
N SER A 27 7.49 6.98 10.10
CA SER A 27 8.83 6.95 10.73
C SER A 27 9.94 6.59 9.74
N THR A 28 9.65 5.82 8.69
CA THR A 28 10.68 5.27 7.77
C THR A 28 10.16 5.14 6.33
N LEU A 29 11.00 5.49 5.36
CA LEU A 29 10.70 5.25 3.93
C LEU A 29 10.96 3.79 3.57
N VAL A 30 10.05 3.21 2.78
CA VAL A 30 10.17 1.86 2.23
C VAL A 30 10.48 1.93 0.75
N SER A 31 11.56 1.25 0.34
CA SER A 31 11.93 1.05 -1.07
C SER A 31 11.62 -0.38 -1.50
N ILE A 32 11.20 -0.54 -2.75
CA ILE A 32 10.86 -1.84 -3.35
C ILE A 32 11.89 -2.18 -4.40
N ASN A 33 12.50 -3.36 -4.29
CA ASN A 33 13.36 -3.91 -5.33
C ASN A 33 12.54 -4.77 -6.28
N VAL A 34 11.97 -4.10 -7.30
CA VAL A 34 11.05 -4.71 -8.28
C VAL A 34 11.66 -5.94 -8.97
N ALA A 35 12.96 -5.90 -9.30
CA ALA A 35 13.62 -7.00 -10.01
C ALA A 35 13.59 -8.32 -9.22
N THR A 36 13.59 -8.24 -7.89
CA THR A 36 13.59 -9.42 -7.01
C THR A 36 12.22 -9.74 -6.43
N GLN A 37 11.34 -8.74 -6.30
CA GLN A 37 10.09 -8.84 -5.55
C GLN A 37 8.84 -8.91 -6.43
N VAL A 38 8.93 -8.47 -7.69
CA VAL A 38 7.81 -8.52 -8.65
C VAL A 38 8.29 -9.11 -9.97
N PRO A 39 8.37 -10.45 -10.07
CA PRO A 39 8.89 -11.12 -11.26
C PRO A 39 7.96 -10.99 -12.47
N ILE A 40 6.67 -10.70 -12.26
CA ILE A 40 5.70 -10.53 -13.35
C ILE A 40 5.68 -9.07 -13.81
N ARG A 41 6.18 -8.83 -15.02
CA ARG A 41 5.99 -7.53 -15.69
C ARG A 41 4.55 -7.36 -16.15
N LEU A 42 4.00 -6.15 -15.96
CA LEU A 42 2.63 -5.85 -16.37
C LEU A 42 2.50 -5.84 -17.90
N THR A 43 1.66 -6.75 -18.41
CA THR A 43 1.04 -6.66 -19.74
C THR A 43 -0.47 -6.60 -19.58
N ILE A 44 -1.21 -6.21 -20.63
CA ILE A 44 -2.69 -6.16 -20.60
C ILE A 44 -3.27 -7.48 -20.09
N SER A 45 -2.79 -8.61 -20.64
CA SER A 45 -3.25 -9.96 -20.30
C SER A 45 -2.89 -10.43 -18.89
N LYS A 46 -1.94 -9.77 -18.21
CA LYS A 46 -1.43 -10.16 -16.89
C LYS A 46 -1.88 -9.20 -15.78
N TYR A 47 -2.78 -8.27 -16.08
CA TYR A 47 -3.18 -7.24 -15.13
C TYR A 47 -3.66 -7.80 -13.80
N MET A 48 -4.52 -8.82 -13.79
CA MET A 48 -5.03 -9.40 -12.54
C MET A 48 -3.93 -10.05 -11.70
N SER A 49 -3.04 -10.83 -12.31
CA SER A 49 -1.89 -11.44 -11.62
C SER A 49 -0.94 -10.39 -11.08
N TRP A 50 -0.65 -9.35 -11.86
CA TRP A 50 0.17 -8.21 -11.44
C TRP A 50 -0.48 -7.46 -10.27
N LYS A 51 -1.79 -7.19 -10.33
CA LYS A 51 -2.56 -6.53 -9.29
C LYS A 51 -2.47 -7.30 -7.97
N ILE A 52 -2.70 -8.62 -7.99
CA ILE A 52 -2.60 -9.46 -6.79
C ILE A 52 -1.20 -9.40 -6.17
N GLN A 53 -0.13 -9.52 -6.99
CA GLN A 53 1.24 -9.43 -6.48
C GLN A 53 1.53 -8.07 -5.84
N PHE A 54 1.18 -6.98 -6.53
CA PHE A 54 1.41 -5.63 -6.02
C PHE A 54 0.60 -5.32 -4.77
N THR A 55 -0.68 -5.71 -4.72
CA THR A 55 -1.50 -5.55 -3.53
C THR A 55 -0.92 -6.34 -2.35
N SER A 56 -0.47 -7.59 -2.57
CA SER A 56 0.17 -8.40 -1.52
C SER A 56 1.47 -7.74 -1.02
N LEU A 57 2.32 -7.26 -1.94
CA LEU A 57 3.58 -6.63 -1.60
C LEU A 57 3.38 -5.34 -0.80
N PHE A 58 2.49 -4.46 -1.27
CA PHE A 58 2.18 -3.21 -0.58
C PHE A 58 1.51 -3.42 0.78
N THR A 59 0.69 -4.46 0.92
CA THR A 59 0.09 -4.85 2.21
C THR A 59 1.18 -5.35 3.17
N GLY A 60 2.10 -6.19 2.69
CA GLY A 60 3.21 -6.71 3.51
C GLY A 60 4.15 -5.62 4.05
N TYR A 61 4.28 -4.51 3.33
CA TYR A 61 5.04 -3.34 3.77
C TYR A 61 4.20 -2.28 4.51
N ASP A 62 2.90 -2.49 4.71
CA ASP A 62 1.95 -1.51 5.28
C ASP A 62 1.93 -0.15 4.52
N ILE A 63 2.15 -0.19 3.21
CA ILE A 63 2.15 1.01 2.34
C ILE A 63 1.00 1.05 1.34
N LEU A 64 0.09 0.06 1.35
CA LEU A 64 -1.10 0.06 0.49
C LEU A 64 -1.96 1.33 0.70
N GLY A 65 -1.95 1.84 1.92
CA GLY A 65 -2.68 3.03 2.34
C GLY A 65 -2.39 4.30 1.52
N TYR A 66 -1.19 4.38 0.94
CA TYR A 66 -0.76 5.48 0.08
C TYR A 66 -1.51 5.52 -1.26
N ILE A 67 -2.03 4.38 -1.70
CA ILE A 67 -2.60 4.18 -3.04
C ILE A 67 -4.12 4.05 -2.97
N ASP A 68 -4.65 3.40 -1.92
CA ASP A 68 -6.08 3.24 -1.72
C ASP A 68 -6.76 4.41 -0.99
N VAL A 69 -5.97 5.37 -0.52
CA VAL A 69 -6.43 6.57 0.20
C VAL A 69 -7.12 6.25 1.52
N THR A 70 -6.88 5.06 2.08
CA THR A 70 -7.23 4.78 3.49
C THR A 70 -6.40 5.65 4.43
N LEU A 71 -5.19 6.03 4.01
CA LEU A 71 -4.37 7.02 4.69
C LEU A 71 -4.71 8.42 4.21
N ARG A 72 -5.03 9.30 5.16
CA ARG A 72 -5.35 10.69 4.89
C ARG A 72 -4.09 11.46 4.52
N PHE A 73 -4.16 12.17 3.39
CA PHE A 73 -3.08 13.07 2.98
C PHE A 73 -2.75 14.07 4.10
N PRO A 74 -1.50 14.11 4.59
CA PRO A 74 -1.11 15.00 5.67
C PRO A 74 -1.20 16.46 5.24
N ARG A 75 -1.64 17.34 6.15
CA ARG A 75 -1.62 18.79 5.91
C ARG A 75 -0.18 19.28 5.79
N LEU A 76 0.07 20.23 4.88
CA LEU A 76 1.38 20.87 4.70
C LEU A 76 1.85 21.59 5.96
N VAL A 77 0.93 22.27 6.65
CA VAL A 77 1.20 23.05 7.86
C VAL A 77 0.42 22.49 9.03
N ILE A 78 1.08 22.41 10.18
CA ILE A 78 0.49 22.06 11.47
C ILE A 78 0.82 23.14 12.50
N LYS A 79 -0.05 23.32 13.49
CA LYS A 79 0.25 24.19 14.63
C LYS A 79 1.04 23.40 15.67
N LYS A 80 2.24 23.87 15.99
CA LYS A 80 3.06 23.36 17.09
C LYS A 80 3.39 24.53 18.01
N ASN A 81 3.04 24.43 19.28
CA ASN A 81 3.23 25.51 20.27
C ASN A 81 2.62 26.85 19.83
N GLY A 82 1.45 26.82 19.16
CA GLY A 82 0.75 28.01 18.69
C GLY A 82 1.33 28.64 17.42
N GLN A 83 2.46 28.15 16.90
CA GLN A 83 3.06 28.62 15.65
C GLN A 83 2.82 27.63 14.51
N ASP A 84 2.70 28.17 13.30
CA ASP A 84 2.60 27.38 12.08
C ASP A 84 3.97 26.79 11.71
N GLN A 85 4.02 25.47 11.55
CA GLN A 85 5.23 24.73 11.17
C GLN A 85 4.92 23.77 10.02
N VAL A 86 5.89 23.58 9.11
CA VAL A 86 5.81 22.56 8.05
C VAL A 86 5.73 21.18 8.69
N ASN A 87 4.74 20.40 8.28
CA ASN A 87 4.51 19.05 8.78
C ASN A 87 5.54 18.08 8.16
N PRO A 88 6.41 17.43 8.96
CA PRO A 88 7.37 16.45 8.44
C PRO A 88 6.69 15.27 7.73
N ALA A 89 5.47 14.89 8.16
CA ALA A 89 4.70 13.83 7.52
C ALA A 89 4.31 14.17 6.07
N TYR A 90 4.18 15.46 5.72
CA TYR A 90 3.92 15.89 4.34
C TYR A 90 5.07 15.49 3.42
N SER A 91 6.31 15.84 3.79
CA SER A 91 7.48 15.51 2.97
C SER A 91 7.69 14.01 2.85
N LEU A 92 7.47 13.26 3.93
CA LEU A 92 7.56 11.80 3.94
C LEU A 92 6.50 11.16 3.06
N TRP A 93 5.27 11.69 3.08
CA TRP A 93 4.19 11.22 2.21
C TRP A 93 4.55 11.32 0.74
N ILE A 94 5.01 12.50 0.31
CA ILE A 94 5.42 12.74 -1.07
C ILE A 94 6.56 11.82 -1.48
N ARG A 95 7.59 11.67 -0.63
CA ARG A 95 8.71 10.79 -0.91
C ARG A 95 8.27 9.33 -1.05
N GLN A 96 7.40 8.84 -0.17
CA GLN A 96 6.89 7.48 -0.23
C GLN A 96 6.04 7.24 -1.48
N ASP A 97 5.15 8.19 -1.84
CA ASP A 97 4.37 8.10 -3.09
C ASP A 97 5.27 7.99 -4.32
N LYS A 98 6.37 8.76 -4.37
CA LYS A 98 7.33 8.69 -5.50
C LYS A 98 8.12 7.39 -5.54
N LEU A 99 8.46 6.80 -4.40
CA LEU A 99 9.08 5.47 -4.34
C LEU A 99 8.12 4.39 -4.84
N ILE A 100 6.86 4.44 -4.42
CA ILE A 100 5.81 3.52 -4.89
C ILE A 100 5.60 3.68 -6.40
N LEU A 101 5.49 4.91 -6.89
CA LEU A 101 5.33 5.21 -8.32
C LEU A 101 6.52 4.67 -9.13
N SER A 102 7.75 4.86 -8.64
CA SER A 102 8.96 4.30 -9.27
C SER A 102 8.92 2.78 -9.35
N ALA A 103 8.50 2.10 -8.27
CA ALA A 103 8.35 0.66 -8.24
C ALA A 103 7.28 0.16 -9.22
N ILE A 104 6.15 0.86 -9.32
CA ILE A 104 5.11 0.55 -10.30
C ILE A 104 5.70 0.68 -11.71
N ILE A 105 6.28 1.83 -12.07
CA ILE A 105 6.87 2.10 -13.40
C ILE A 105 7.91 1.04 -13.77
N ALA A 106 8.81 0.66 -12.86
CA ALA A 106 9.84 -0.34 -13.13
C ALA A 106 9.28 -1.76 -13.40
N SER A 107 8.06 -2.04 -12.93
CA SER A 107 7.36 -3.31 -13.21
C SER A 107 6.56 -3.31 -14.51
N LEU A 108 6.46 -2.17 -15.19
CA LEU A 108 5.69 -2.03 -16.42
C LEU A 108 6.54 -2.37 -17.66
N THR A 109 5.88 -2.76 -18.74
CA THR A 109 6.47 -2.70 -20.08
C THR A 109 6.46 -1.26 -20.61
N GLU A 110 7.30 -0.97 -21.60
CA GLU A 110 7.38 0.37 -22.21
C GLU A 110 6.04 0.88 -22.75
N THR A 111 5.22 -0.02 -23.31
CA THR A 111 3.86 0.29 -23.76
C THR A 111 2.97 0.74 -22.60
N MET A 112 3.07 0.08 -21.45
CA MET A 112 2.31 0.44 -20.25
C MET A 112 2.82 1.74 -19.63
N VAL A 113 4.13 1.99 -19.62
CA VAL A 113 4.68 3.29 -19.19
C VAL A 113 4.14 4.43 -20.05
N SER A 114 4.13 4.26 -21.38
CA SER A 114 3.58 5.24 -22.32
C SER A 114 2.09 5.50 -22.08
N PHE A 115 1.34 4.47 -21.67
CA PHE A 115 -0.07 4.56 -21.34
C PHE A 115 -0.35 5.40 -20.09
N ILE A 116 0.51 5.32 -19.07
CA ILE A 116 0.34 6.02 -17.79
C ILE A 116 1.14 7.33 -17.69
N ARG A 117 1.77 7.79 -18.78
CA ARG A 117 2.72 8.92 -18.77
C ARG A 117 2.21 10.25 -18.19
N LEU A 118 0.89 10.44 -18.12
CA LEU A 118 0.26 11.64 -17.56
C LEU A 118 -0.10 11.50 -16.07
N CYS A 119 0.16 10.33 -15.47
CA CYS A 119 -0.12 10.07 -14.07
C CYS A 119 1.08 10.44 -13.20
N GLU A 120 0.91 11.45 -12.35
CA GLU A 120 2.00 11.96 -11.51
C GLU A 120 2.08 11.31 -10.12
N THR A 121 1.06 10.55 -9.71
CA THR A 121 0.98 9.90 -8.39
C THR A 121 0.71 8.42 -8.52
N SER A 122 1.11 7.64 -7.51
CA SER A 122 0.86 6.19 -7.47
C SER A 122 -0.64 5.88 -7.55
N LYS A 123 -1.47 6.69 -6.88
CA LYS A 123 -2.93 6.62 -6.97
C LYS A 123 -3.42 6.84 -8.41
N ALA A 124 -2.97 7.89 -9.09
CA ALA A 124 -3.44 8.19 -10.44
C ALA A 124 -3.14 7.03 -11.41
N VAL A 125 -1.98 6.40 -11.26
CA VAL A 125 -1.62 5.19 -12.02
C VAL A 125 -2.58 4.05 -11.70
N ARG A 126 -2.83 3.76 -10.40
CA ARG A 126 -3.77 2.73 -9.98
C ARG A 126 -5.15 2.95 -10.57
N ASP A 127 -5.72 4.14 -10.41
CA ASP A 127 -7.07 4.49 -10.89
C ASP A 127 -7.17 4.35 -12.41
N LYS A 128 -6.12 4.76 -13.14
CA LYS A 128 -6.04 4.61 -14.60
C LYS A 128 -6.00 3.14 -15.03
N LEU A 129 -5.19 2.32 -14.38
CA LEU A 129 -5.10 0.89 -14.68
C LEU A 129 -6.40 0.15 -14.29
N GLU A 130 -6.99 0.46 -13.14
CA GLU A 130 -8.21 -0.16 -12.65
C GLU A 130 -9.44 0.20 -13.48
N SER A 131 -9.57 1.46 -13.91
CA SER A 131 -10.65 1.87 -14.81
C SER A 131 -10.58 1.22 -16.20
N THR A 132 -9.37 0.88 -16.65
CA THR A 132 -9.11 0.33 -18.00
C THR A 132 -9.16 -1.20 -18.03
N TYR A 133 -8.53 -1.85 -17.05
CA TYR A 133 -8.31 -3.30 -17.03
C TYR A 133 -8.99 -4.00 -15.83
N GLY A 134 -9.48 -3.25 -14.85
CA GLY A 134 -10.13 -3.79 -13.64
C GLY A 134 -11.62 -4.07 -13.79
N LYS A 135 -12.23 -3.70 -14.91
CA LYS A 135 -13.62 -4.08 -15.21
C LYS A 135 -13.64 -5.48 -15.81
N PRO A 136 -14.40 -6.45 -15.23
CA PRO A 136 -14.73 -7.65 -15.99
C PRO A 136 -15.46 -7.18 -17.25
N SER A 137 -15.00 -7.60 -18.43
CA SER A 137 -15.73 -7.33 -19.66
C SER A 137 -17.17 -7.81 -19.46
N ARG A 138 -18.15 -7.02 -19.90
CA ARG A 138 -19.58 -7.35 -19.72
C ARG A 138 -19.98 -8.67 -20.40
N SER A 139 -19.09 -9.25 -21.21
CA SER A 139 -19.16 -10.58 -21.82
C SER A 139 -18.60 -11.73 -20.95
N TYR A 140 -18.06 -11.45 -19.76
CA TYR A 140 -17.35 -12.43 -18.91
C TYR A 140 -18.21 -13.08 -17.81
N TYR A 141 -19.41 -12.54 -17.53
CA TYR A 141 -20.31 -13.14 -16.52
C TYR A 141 -20.79 -14.55 -16.91
N GLY A 142 -20.86 -14.86 -18.21
CA GLY A 142 -21.18 -16.22 -18.67
C GLY A 142 -20.02 -17.21 -18.52
N SER A 143 -18.77 -16.75 -18.58
CA SER A 143 -17.59 -17.63 -18.55
C SER A 143 -17.01 -17.82 -17.15
N GLN A 144 -17.17 -16.84 -16.26
CA GLN A 144 -16.62 -16.92 -14.90
C GLN A 144 -17.42 -17.87 -14.00
N VAL A 145 -18.75 -17.90 -14.15
CA VAL A 145 -19.62 -18.88 -13.47
C VAL A 145 -19.22 -20.29 -13.86
N ILE A 146 -18.94 -20.54 -15.14
CA ILE A 146 -18.50 -21.85 -15.62
C ILE A 146 -17.15 -22.25 -15.01
N THR A 147 -16.18 -21.33 -14.92
CA THR A 147 -14.88 -21.64 -14.31
C THR A 147 -14.94 -21.84 -12.79
N GLU A 148 -15.82 -21.13 -12.09
CA GLU A 148 -16.04 -21.30 -10.65
C GLU A 148 -16.76 -22.61 -10.36
N GLU A 149 -17.79 -22.96 -11.14
CA GLU A 149 -18.47 -24.26 -11.09
C GLU A 149 -17.52 -25.41 -11.45
N ASP A 150 -16.64 -25.24 -12.43
CA ASP A 150 -15.64 -26.25 -12.79
C ASP A 150 -14.57 -26.42 -11.70
N HIS A 151 -14.17 -25.33 -11.04
CA HIS A 151 -13.25 -25.39 -9.92
C HIS A 151 -13.91 -26.01 -8.67
N GLN A 152 -15.18 -25.70 -8.40
CA GLN A 152 -15.98 -26.32 -7.33
C GLN A 152 -16.20 -27.81 -7.60
N ARG A 153 -16.58 -28.19 -8.83
CA ARG A 153 -16.72 -29.61 -9.24
C ARG A 153 -15.42 -30.38 -9.06
N LYS A 154 -14.26 -29.80 -9.39
CA LYS A 154 -12.95 -30.44 -9.16
C LYS A 154 -12.62 -30.60 -7.67
N GLN A 155 -12.96 -29.62 -6.83
CA GLN A 155 -12.76 -29.71 -5.38
C GLN A 155 -13.71 -30.74 -4.73
N GLU A 156 -14.96 -30.80 -5.17
CA GLU A 156 -15.96 -31.79 -4.75
C GLU A 156 -15.48 -33.20 -5.11
N HIS A 157 -15.05 -33.41 -6.36
CA HIS A 157 -14.59 -34.72 -6.84
C HIS A 157 -13.33 -35.18 -6.09
N GLN A 158 -12.41 -34.26 -5.76
CA GLN A 158 -11.23 -34.58 -4.96
C GLN A 158 -11.56 -34.86 -3.48
N ARG A 159 -12.57 -34.21 -2.90
CA ARG A 159 -13.08 -34.53 -1.57
C ARG A 159 -13.74 -35.90 -1.51
N VAL A 160 -14.58 -36.24 -2.50
CA VAL A 160 -15.22 -37.55 -2.60
C VAL A 160 -14.19 -38.66 -2.76
N TYR A 161 -13.19 -38.46 -3.64
CA TYR A 161 -12.09 -39.40 -3.83
C TYR A 161 -11.32 -39.70 -2.53
N ILE A 162 -10.95 -38.66 -1.77
CA ILE A 162 -10.23 -38.80 -0.49
C ILE A 162 -11.13 -39.44 0.59
N SER A 163 -12.45 -39.19 0.56
CA SER A 163 -13.40 -39.78 1.51
C SER A 163 -13.54 -41.29 1.29
N CYS A 164 -13.65 -41.72 0.03
CA CYS A 164 -13.74 -43.14 -0.33
C CYS A 164 -12.47 -43.92 0.05
N GLN A 165 -11.30 -43.29 0.00
CA GLN A 165 -10.04 -43.93 0.42
C GLN A 165 -9.89 -44.10 1.94
N LYS A 166 -10.72 -43.43 2.75
CA LYS A 166 -10.66 -43.50 4.23
C LYS A 166 -11.64 -44.50 4.86
N HIS A 167 -12.49 -45.14 4.06
CA HIS A 167 -13.49 -46.11 4.52
C HIS A 167 -13.33 -47.50 3.88
N CYS A 168 -12.16 -47.81 3.32
CA CYS A 168 -11.70 -49.17 3.05
C CYS A 168 -10.68 -49.59 4.11
#